data_AF-A0A8H6YX37-F1
#
_entry.id   AF-A0A8H6YX37-F1
#
_cell.length_a   1.000
_cell.length_b   1.000
_cell.length_c   1.000
_cell.angle_alpha   90.00
_cell.angle_beta   90.00
_cell.angle_gamma   90.00
#
_symmetry.space_group_name_H-M   'P 1'
#
loop_
_entity.id
_entity.type
_entity.pdbx_description
1 polymer ?
#
loop_
_entity_poly.entity_id
_entity_poly.type
_entity_poly.pdbx_seq_one_letter_code
_entity_poly.pdbx_strand_id
1 'polypeptide(L)'
;MQFNLVFIASALLAVAAPVLGADFVWFSGAGCTGSVIATSPGVTTNECVWLTNGGSAKSISYSGVPNHAFFYESGGAHDVCSNGATITTGAGSGCATGPTGFNLESFSFN
;
A
#
# COMPACT_ATOMS: atom_id res chain seq x y z
N MET A 1 -0.76 -35.21 -30.14
CA MET A 1 -1.90 -34.96 -29.24
C MET A 1 -1.40 -34.01 -28.15
N GLN A 2 -1.63 -32.71 -28.29
CA GLN A 2 -1.14 -31.69 -27.36
C GLN A 2 -2.11 -31.60 -26.17
N PHE A 3 -1.66 -32.01 -24.98
CA PHE A 3 -2.45 -31.87 -23.76
C PHE A 3 -2.42 -30.41 -23.30
N ASN A 4 -3.59 -29.78 -23.31
CA ASN A 4 -3.80 -28.41 -22.85
C ASN A 4 -3.99 -28.43 -21.32
N LEU A 5 -2.97 -28.04 -20.56
CA LEU A 5 -3.05 -27.91 -19.10
C LEU A 5 -3.67 -26.56 -18.76
N VAL A 6 -4.96 -26.57 -18.39
CA VAL A 6 -5.65 -25.43 -17.80
C VAL A 6 -5.13 -25.26 -16.37
N PHE A 7 -4.28 -24.25 -16.14
CA PHE A 7 -3.90 -23.80 -14.80
C PHE A 7 -5.08 -23.05 -14.17
N ILE A 8 -5.90 -23.75 -13.39
CA ILE A 8 -6.85 -23.08 -12.49
C ILE A 8 -6.08 -22.75 -11.22
N ALA A 9 -5.67 -21.48 -11.09
CA ALA A 9 -5.11 -20.96 -9.86
C ALA A 9 -6.22 -20.88 -8.81
N SER A 10 -6.25 -21.87 -7.90
CA SER A 10 -7.08 -21.86 -6.71
C SER A 10 -6.66 -20.67 -5.84
N ALA A 11 -7.46 -19.61 -5.81
CA ALA A 11 -7.27 -18.52 -4.85
C ALA A 11 -7.48 -19.10 -3.43
N LEU A 12 -6.39 -19.20 -2.67
CA LEU A 12 -6.45 -19.40 -1.23
C LEU A 12 -7.10 -18.15 -0.62
N LEU A 13 -8.42 -18.19 -0.38
CA LEU A 13 -9.03 -17.30 0.60
C LEU A 13 -8.60 -17.78 1.99
N ALA A 14 -7.45 -17.29 2.44
CA ALA A 14 -7.12 -17.30 3.86
C ALA A 14 -8.16 -16.43 4.56
N VAL A 15 -9.04 -17.05 5.37
CA VAL A 15 -9.91 -16.34 6.29
C VAL A 15 -9.04 -15.74 7.39
N ALA A 16 -8.44 -14.58 7.13
CA ALA A 16 -7.83 -13.78 8.17
C ALA A 16 -8.95 -13.43 9.16
N ALA A 17 -8.78 -13.81 10.44
CA ALA A 17 -9.54 -13.18 11.50
C ALA A 17 -9.44 -11.66 11.31
N PRO A 18 -10.50 -10.88 11.59
CA PRO A 18 -10.41 -9.43 11.49
C PRO A 18 -9.40 -8.96 12.52
N VAL A 19 -8.14 -8.85 12.10
CA VAL A 19 -7.19 -8.02 12.81
C VAL A 19 -7.76 -6.62 12.71
N LEU A 20 -7.87 -5.92 13.83
CA LEU A 20 -8.34 -4.53 13.91
C LEU A 20 -7.29 -3.59 13.31
N GLY A 21 -6.87 -3.87 12.09
CA GLY A 21 -5.80 -3.20 11.38
C GLY A 21 -6.26 -2.80 9.99
N ALA A 22 -5.60 -1.78 9.45
CA ALA A 22 -5.86 -1.32 8.10
C ALA A 22 -4.99 -2.11 7.11
N ASP A 23 -5.56 -2.38 5.94
CA ASP A 23 -4.88 -3.06 4.85
C ASP A 23 -4.37 -2.05 3.83
N PHE A 24 -3.14 -2.24 3.37
CA PHE A 24 -2.53 -1.42 2.33
C PHE A 24 -1.99 -2.26 1.19
N VAL A 25 -2.14 -1.78 -0.05
CA VAL A 25 -1.61 -2.43 -1.25
C VAL A 25 -0.88 -1.41 -2.10
N TRP A 26 0.32 -1.75 -2.54
CA TRP A 26 1.24 -0.86 -3.23
C TRP A 26 1.23 -1.19 -4.73
N PHE A 27 1.08 -0.17 -5.57
CA PHE A 27 0.91 -0.33 -7.02
C PHE A 27 1.99 0.41 -7.81
N SER A 28 2.38 -0.17 -8.96
CA SER A 28 3.31 0.48 -9.90
C SER A 28 2.66 1.58 -10.75
N GLY A 29 1.34 1.55 -10.91
CA GLY A 29 0.58 2.57 -11.62
C GLY A 29 -0.03 3.63 -10.69
N ALA A 30 -0.44 4.75 -11.28
CA ALA A 30 -1.23 5.77 -10.59
C ALA A 30 -2.67 5.28 -10.37
N GLY A 31 -3.37 5.82 -9.38
CA GLY A 31 -4.79 5.52 -9.14
C GLY A 31 -5.06 4.07 -8.72
N CYS A 32 -4.08 3.42 -8.09
CA CYS A 32 -4.15 2.02 -7.63
C CYS A 32 -4.44 1.05 -8.78
N THR A 33 -3.76 1.30 -9.90
CA THR A 33 -3.80 0.47 -11.11
C THR A 33 -2.45 -0.16 -11.40
N GLY A 34 -2.40 -1.11 -12.32
CA GLY A 34 -1.17 -1.80 -12.70
C GLY A 34 -0.82 -2.95 -11.77
N SER A 35 0.48 -3.29 -11.70
CA SER A 35 0.95 -4.44 -10.93
C SER A 35 1.05 -4.10 -9.44
N VAL A 36 0.65 -5.06 -8.60
CA VAL A 36 0.89 -5.02 -7.17
C VAL A 36 2.37 -5.29 -6.92
N ILE A 37 3.03 -4.36 -6.20
CA ILE A 37 4.45 -4.45 -5.86
C ILE A 37 4.62 -5.02 -4.45
N ALA A 38 3.72 -4.65 -3.53
CA ALA A 38 3.74 -5.12 -2.15
C ALA A 38 2.34 -5.05 -1.53
N THR A 39 2.15 -5.76 -0.43
CA THR A 39 0.93 -5.76 0.38
C THR A 39 1.31 -5.69 1.85
N SER A 40 0.62 -4.84 2.61
CA SER A 40 0.79 -4.67 4.05
C SER A 40 -0.56 -4.91 4.71
N PRO A 41 -0.93 -6.18 4.98
CA PRO A 41 -2.20 -6.50 5.61
C PRO A 41 -2.15 -6.28 7.12
N GLY A 42 -3.27 -5.81 7.70
CA GLY A 42 -3.44 -5.77 9.14
C GLY A 42 -2.50 -4.83 9.91
N VAL A 43 -2.09 -3.72 9.27
CA VAL A 43 -1.20 -2.73 9.88
C VAL A 43 -1.93 -2.06 11.05
N THR A 44 -1.21 -1.72 12.11
CA THR A 44 -1.75 -1.04 13.29
C THR A 44 -1.41 0.45 13.29
N THR A 45 -2.16 1.24 14.07
CA THR A 45 -2.00 2.71 14.12
C THR A 45 -0.62 3.13 14.63
N ASN A 46 -0.14 4.29 14.19
CA ASN A 46 1.13 4.92 14.55
C ASN A 46 2.39 4.09 14.23
N GLU A 47 2.28 3.10 13.36
CA GLU A 47 3.42 2.41 12.78
C GLU A 47 3.79 3.05 11.44
N CYS A 48 5.08 3.27 11.22
CA CYS A 48 5.59 3.64 9.90
C CYS A 48 5.89 2.36 9.11
N VAL A 49 5.28 2.21 7.95
CA VAL A 49 5.52 1.10 7.03
C VAL A 49 6.19 1.63 5.79
N TRP A 50 7.29 1.02 5.37
CA TRP A 50 8.05 1.43 4.20
C TRP A 50 8.52 0.26 3.35
N LEU A 51 8.78 0.53 2.07
CA LEU A 51 9.39 -0.44 1.17
C LEU A 51 10.90 -0.51 1.41
N THR A 52 11.41 -1.71 1.64
CA THR A 52 12.85 -1.94 1.80
C THR A 52 13.55 -1.95 0.44
N ASN A 53 14.88 -1.80 0.44
CA ASN A 53 15.74 -1.81 -0.77
C ASN A 53 15.48 -0.68 -1.79
N GLY A 54 15.00 0.49 -1.33
CA GLY A 54 14.68 1.62 -2.22
C GLY A 54 13.47 1.36 -3.11
N GLY A 55 12.57 0.47 -2.66
CA GLY A 55 11.31 0.22 -3.34
C GLY A 55 10.41 1.46 -3.31
N SER A 56 9.70 1.68 -4.41
CA SER A 56 8.91 2.89 -4.62
C SER A 56 7.62 2.50 -5.36
N ALA A 57 6.46 2.94 -4.87
CA ALA A 57 5.17 2.70 -5.50
C ALA A 57 4.57 3.99 -6.07
N LYS A 58 3.86 3.92 -7.19
CA LYS A 58 3.21 5.10 -7.73
C LYS A 58 1.92 5.45 -6.99
N SER A 59 1.25 4.44 -6.44
CA SER A 59 0.08 4.64 -5.59
C SER A 59 -0.08 3.54 -4.56
N ILE A 60 -0.84 3.83 -3.50
CA ILE A 60 -1.12 2.93 -2.40
C ILE A 60 -2.62 2.94 -2.14
N SER A 61 -3.27 1.78 -2.23
CA SER A 61 -4.65 1.65 -1.76
C SER A 61 -4.63 1.38 -0.27
N TYR A 62 -5.60 1.93 0.45
CA TYR A 62 -5.79 1.69 1.87
C TYR A 62 -7.24 1.28 2.14
N SER A 63 -7.45 0.47 3.17
CA SER A 63 -8.77 0.06 3.62
C SER A 63 -8.80 -0.14 5.13
N GLY A 64 -9.90 0.26 5.77
CA GLY A 64 -10.07 0.09 7.22
C GLY A 64 -9.27 1.07 8.07
N VAL A 65 -8.86 2.22 7.50
CA VAL A 65 -8.16 3.27 8.25
C VAL A 65 -9.15 3.95 9.22
N PRO A 66 -8.85 4.03 10.53
CA PRO A 66 -9.76 4.56 11.53
C PRO A 66 -9.91 6.09 11.49
N ASN A 67 -8.82 6.87 11.34
CA ASN A 67 -8.90 8.34 11.32
C ASN A 67 -8.22 8.96 10.12
N HIS A 68 -6.91 8.80 9.97
CA HIS A 68 -6.14 9.43 8.89
C HIS A 68 -5.02 8.52 8.42
N ALA A 69 -4.83 8.44 7.10
CA ALA A 69 -3.64 7.84 6.51
C ALA A 69 -2.73 8.93 5.95
N PHE A 70 -1.44 8.73 6.14
CA PHE A 70 -0.35 9.63 5.81
C PHE A 70 0.59 8.92 4.86
N PHE A 71 0.86 9.51 3.70
CA PHE A 71 1.74 8.94 2.69
C PHE A 71 2.91 9.88 2.43
N TYR A 72 4.07 9.28 2.23
CA TYR A 72 5.34 9.98 2.17
C TYR A 72 6.06 9.61 0.88
N GLU A 73 6.61 10.62 0.22
CA GLU A 73 7.25 10.48 -1.09
C GLU A 73 8.68 9.96 -1.03
N SER A 74 9.15 9.43 -2.15
CA SER A 74 10.54 9.03 -2.37
C SER A 74 11.50 10.22 -2.28
N GLY A 75 12.56 10.13 -1.47
CA GLY A 75 13.59 11.18 -1.45
C GLY A 75 14.51 11.21 -0.23
N GLY A 76 14.54 10.17 0.61
CA GLY A 76 15.45 10.02 1.75
C GLY A 76 14.71 9.97 3.08
N ALA A 77 14.62 11.10 3.79
CA ALA A 77 13.99 11.12 5.13
C ALA A 77 12.45 10.88 5.13
N HIS A 78 11.83 10.84 3.95
CA HIS A 78 10.42 10.51 3.77
C HIS A 78 10.19 9.01 3.59
N ASP A 79 11.26 8.21 3.41
CA ASP A 79 11.19 6.77 3.25
C ASP A 79 10.93 6.06 4.60
N VAL A 80 10.93 6.80 5.71
CA VAL A 80 10.72 6.31 7.08
C VAL A 80 9.85 7.28 7.90
N CYS A 81 8.84 7.87 7.26
CA CYS A 81 7.86 8.77 7.88
C CYS A 81 8.44 9.95 8.69
N SER A 82 9.68 10.40 8.41
CA SER A 82 10.37 11.35 9.28
C SER A 82 10.21 12.83 8.89
N ASN A 83 9.74 13.13 7.67
CA ASN A 83 9.67 14.51 7.15
C ASN A 83 8.27 14.99 6.75
N GLY A 84 7.23 14.60 7.49
CA GLY A 84 5.87 15.06 7.23
C GLY A 84 5.25 14.44 5.97
N ALA A 85 3.94 14.23 6.02
CA ALA A 85 3.22 13.53 4.97
C ALA A 85 2.94 14.47 3.79
N THR A 86 3.17 14.01 2.56
CA THR A 86 2.80 14.78 1.37
C THR A 86 1.33 14.60 1.02
N ILE A 87 0.75 13.46 1.40
CA ILE A 87 -0.68 13.18 1.23
C ILE A 87 -1.24 12.76 2.58
N THR A 88 -2.30 13.44 3.01
CA THR A 88 -3.11 13.03 4.17
C THR A 88 -4.52 12.76 3.69
N THR A 89 -5.05 11.58 4.00
CA THR A 89 -6.43 11.20 3.71
C THR A 89 -7.23 11.06 5.01
N GLY A 90 -8.55 11.03 4.90
CA GLY A 90 -9.43 10.73 6.02
C GLY A 90 -9.59 9.22 6.25
N ALA A 91 -10.52 8.89 7.14
CA ALA A 91 -10.87 7.53 7.51
C ALA A 91 -11.48 6.74 6.34
N GLY A 92 -11.50 5.42 6.48
CA GLY A 92 -12.13 4.49 5.56
C GLY A 92 -11.16 3.87 4.57
N SER A 93 -11.56 3.86 3.30
CA SER A 93 -10.84 3.20 2.22
C SER A 93 -10.68 4.13 1.04
N GLY A 94 -9.56 4.00 0.32
CA GLY A 94 -9.28 4.84 -0.83
C GLY A 94 -7.95 4.52 -1.48
N CYS A 95 -7.49 5.45 -2.30
CA CYS A 95 -6.23 5.34 -3.03
C CYS A 95 -5.46 6.66 -2.93
N ALA A 96 -4.22 6.60 -2.48
CA ALA A 96 -3.28 7.71 -2.52
C ALA A 96 -2.34 7.54 -3.72
N THR A 97 -2.22 8.57 -4.55
CA THR A 97 -1.32 8.57 -5.72
C THR A 97 -0.24 9.62 -5.50
N GLY A 98 1.03 9.21 -5.58
CA GLY A 98 2.15 10.14 -5.48
C GLY A 98 2.11 11.18 -6.62
N PRO A 99 2.53 12.43 -6.39
CA PRO A 99 2.46 13.49 -7.38
C PRO A 99 3.32 13.20 -8.60
N THR A 100 3.14 14.01 -9.63
CA THR A 100 3.87 13.85 -10.89
C THR A 100 5.38 13.96 -10.64
N GLY A 101 6.13 12.97 -11.12
CA GLY A 101 7.59 12.90 -10.93
C GLY A 101 8.06 12.21 -9.65
N PHE A 102 7.15 11.91 -8.71
CA PHE A 102 7.48 11.29 -7.43
C PHE A 102 6.72 9.98 -7.22
N ASN A 103 7.26 9.11 -6.37
CA ASN A 103 6.64 7.88 -5.90
C ASN A 103 6.43 7.96 -4.39
N LEU A 104 5.69 7.01 -3.84
CA LEU A 104 5.46 6.81 -2.41
C LEU A 104 6.35 5.69 -1.91
N GLU A 105 7.01 5.90 -0.78
CA GLU A 105 7.94 4.92 -0.20
C GLU A 105 7.55 4.48 1.21
N SER A 106 6.82 5.32 1.94
CA SER A 106 6.29 4.97 3.24
C SER A 106 4.87 5.48 3.45
N PHE A 107 4.18 4.86 4.39
CA PHE A 107 2.92 5.34 4.92
C PHE A 107 2.85 5.11 6.43
N SER A 108 1.99 5.87 7.09
CA SER A 108 1.55 5.62 8.45
C SER A 108 0.07 5.99 8.55
N PHE A 109 -0.60 5.60 9.63
CA PHE A 109 -1.97 6.01 9.86
C PHE A 109 -2.29 6.04 11.34
N ASN A 110 -3.33 6.77 11.72
CA ASN A 110 -3.87 6.80 13.08
C ASN A 110 -5.37 6.67 13.12
#